data_AF-A0A7S2IRN9-F1
#
_entry.id   AF-A0A7S2IRN9-F1
#
_cell.length_a   1.000
_cell.length_b   1.000
_cell.length_c   1.000
_cell.angle_alpha   90.00
_cell.angle_beta   90.00
_cell.angle_gamma   90.00
#
_symmetry.space_group_name_H-M   'P 1'
#
loop_
_entity.id
_entity.type
_entity.pdbx_description
1 polymer ?
#
loop_
_entity_poly.entity_id
_entity_poly.type
_entity_poly.pdbx_seq_one_letter_code
_entity_poly.pdbx_strand_id
1 'polypeptide(L)'
;KKLAWYLAYAHNERWVLPLSHDNAHRQGLLDQMTSPDEGDADVRFAHFRVLLAYMIGMPGRPLLFMGAEVGESAWSYLRPIDWDAARRNPQKEALRSWTATLLRLYRDLPALHRQDDDPEGFAWIDKDASARCIYAWRRCA
;
A
#
# COMPACT_ATOMS: atom_id res chain seq x y z
N LYS A 1 -15.82 -1.91 -8.29
CA LYS A 1 -15.31 -2.27 -9.64
C LYS A 1 -14.01 -1.57 -10.06
N LYS A 2 -13.64 -0.38 -9.52
CA LYS A 2 -12.40 0.32 -9.93
C LYS A 2 -11.09 -0.33 -9.44
N LEU A 3 -11.08 -0.95 -8.25
CA LEU A 3 -9.85 -1.42 -7.58
C LEU A 3 -9.02 -2.40 -8.44
N ALA A 4 -9.69 -3.41 -9.00
CA ALA A 4 -9.07 -4.53 -9.72
C ALA A 4 -8.93 -4.31 -11.24
N TRP A 5 -9.32 -3.15 -11.76
CA TRP A 5 -9.41 -2.94 -13.21
C TRP A 5 -8.06 -3.10 -13.92
N TYR A 6 -6.97 -2.68 -13.28
CA TYR A 6 -5.64 -2.76 -13.89
C TYR A 6 -5.17 -4.20 -14.14
N LEU A 7 -5.69 -5.18 -13.40
CA LEU A 7 -5.36 -6.59 -13.59
C LEU A 7 -5.76 -7.12 -14.96
N ALA A 8 -6.69 -6.46 -15.66
CA ALA A 8 -7.02 -6.81 -17.03
C ALA A 8 -5.84 -6.64 -18.01
N TYR A 9 -4.83 -5.84 -17.64
CA TYR A 9 -3.65 -5.56 -18.44
C TYR A 9 -2.34 -5.64 -17.63
N ALA A 10 -2.37 -6.22 -16.42
CA ALA A 10 -1.22 -6.31 -15.53
C ALA A 10 -0.07 -7.17 -16.10
N HIS A 11 -0.31 -7.97 -17.12
CA HIS A 11 0.70 -8.82 -17.76
C HIS A 11 1.13 -8.32 -19.14
N ASN A 12 0.61 -7.16 -19.57
CA ASN A 12 1.00 -6.55 -20.85
C ASN A 12 2.36 -5.84 -20.75
N GLU A 13 2.78 -5.47 -19.55
CA GLU A 13 3.99 -4.71 -19.26
C GLU A 13 4.59 -5.14 -17.93
N ARG A 14 5.84 -4.75 -17.68
CA ARG A 14 6.50 -4.94 -16.39
C ARG A 14 6.21 -3.77 -15.47
N TRP A 15 5.12 -3.89 -14.71
CA TRP A 15 4.62 -2.78 -13.91
C TRP A 15 5.42 -2.52 -12.63
N VAL A 16 5.51 -1.23 -12.30
CA VAL A 16 5.81 -0.72 -10.95
C VAL A 16 4.52 -0.10 -10.42
N LEU A 17 4.26 -0.27 -9.12
CA LEU A 17 3.09 0.28 -8.42
C LEU A 17 3.55 1.46 -7.55
N PRO A 18 3.53 2.70 -8.07
CA PRO A 18 4.09 3.84 -7.36
C PRO A 18 3.10 4.52 -6.42
N LEU A 19 3.55 4.70 -5.18
CA LEU A 19 3.15 5.81 -4.32
C LEU A 19 4.35 6.75 -4.21
N SER A 20 4.44 7.71 -5.13
CA SER A 20 5.63 8.54 -5.35
C SER A 20 5.56 9.88 -4.61
N HIS A 21 6.64 10.66 -4.70
CA HIS A 21 6.70 12.02 -4.17
C HIS A 21 5.63 12.96 -4.72
N ASP A 22 5.23 12.79 -5.98
CA ASP A 22 4.17 13.59 -6.62
C ASP A 22 2.83 13.41 -5.90
N ASN A 23 2.58 12.19 -5.40
CA ASN A 23 1.40 11.88 -4.62
C ASN A 23 1.48 12.46 -3.21
N ALA A 24 2.68 12.64 -2.65
CA ALA A 24 2.91 13.09 -1.27
C ALA A 24 3.13 14.61 -1.14
N HIS A 25 3.43 15.33 -2.23
CA HIS A 25 3.81 16.75 -2.19
C HIS A 25 2.66 17.69 -1.76
N ARG A 26 1.44 17.46 -2.25
CA ARG A 26 0.29 18.33 -1.92
C ARG A 26 -0.35 17.98 -0.59
N GLN A 27 -0.37 16.68 -0.27
CA GLN A 27 -1.00 16.12 0.91
C GLN A 27 -0.30 14.79 1.22
N GLY A 28 -0.07 14.49 2.50
CA GLY A 28 0.53 13.22 2.90
C GLY A 28 -0.34 12.04 2.47
N LEU A 29 0.27 10.90 2.13
CA LEU A 29 -0.47 9.73 1.62
C LEU A 29 -1.48 9.19 2.64
N LEU A 30 -1.13 9.22 3.93
CA LEU A 30 -2.05 8.87 5.01
C LEU A 30 -3.19 9.90 5.14
N ASP A 31 -2.92 11.18 4.86
CA ASP A 31 -3.90 12.27 4.94
C ASP A 31 -4.91 12.21 3.78
N GLN A 32 -4.59 11.54 2.69
CA GLN A 32 -5.51 11.27 1.58
C GLN A 32 -6.52 10.15 1.89
N MET A 33 -6.33 9.39 2.97
CA MET A 33 -7.29 8.36 3.37
C MET A 33 -8.55 9.02 3.92
N THR A 34 -9.68 8.83 3.23
CA THR A 34 -10.99 9.30 3.68
C THR A 34 -11.68 8.27 4.56
N SER A 35 -12.51 8.74 5.48
CA SER A 35 -13.45 7.96 6.28
C SER A 35 -14.80 8.66 6.23
N PRO A 36 -15.94 7.95 6.14
CA PRO A 36 -17.26 8.56 6.33
C PRO A 36 -17.37 9.31 7.66
N ASP A 37 -16.67 8.81 8.67
CA ASP A 37 -16.45 9.47 9.95
C ASP A 37 -15.12 10.24 9.87
N GLU A 38 -15.14 11.40 9.21
CA GLU A 38 -14.03 12.33 9.07
C GLU A 38 -13.57 12.84 10.46
N GLY A 39 -12.76 12.04 11.15
CA GLY A 39 -12.28 12.37 12.50
C GLY A 39 -11.56 11.22 13.18
N ASP A 40 -11.82 9.97 12.77
CA ASP A 40 -11.14 8.83 13.36
C ASP A 40 -9.78 8.58 12.71
N ALA A 41 -8.72 9.05 13.37
CA ALA A 41 -7.35 8.79 12.96
C ALA A 41 -7.04 7.29 12.89
N ASP A 42 -7.63 6.46 13.77
CA ASP A 42 -7.40 5.00 13.76
C ASP A 42 -7.92 4.37 12.47
N VAL A 43 -9.09 4.82 11.98
CA VAL A 43 -9.65 4.36 10.70
C VAL A 43 -8.73 4.72 9.55
N ARG A 44 -8.17 5.93 9.52
CA ARG A 44 -7.20 6.33 8.48
C ARG A 44 -5.95 5.46 8.47
N PHE A 45 -5.37 5.18 9.64
CA PHE A 45 -4.24 4.25 9.76
C PHE A 45 -4.62 2.83 9.33
N ALA A 46 -5.82 2.36 9.65
CA ALA A 46 -6.31 1.06 9.21
C ALA A 46 -6.46 0.98 7.68
N HIS A 47 -7.09 1.98 7.06
CA HIS A 47 -7.22 2.07 5.60
C HIS A 47 -5.86 2.12 4.91
N PHE A 48 -4.91 2.88 5.46
CA PHE A 48 -3.57 2.96 4.89
C PHE A 48 -2.81 1.64 4.96
N ARG A 49 -2.94 0.88 6.06
CA ARG A 49 -2.41 -0.49 6.13
C ARG A 49 -3.07 -1.40 5.09
N VAL A 50 -4.38 -1.29 4.88
CA VAL A 50 -5.06 -2.06 3.82
C VAL A 50 -4.53 -1.69 2.43
N LEU A 51 -4.31 -0.40 2.15
CA LEU A 51 -3.72 0.06 0.88
C LEU A 51 -2.32 -0.54 0.65
N LEU A 52 -1.45 -0.46 1.66
CA LEU A 52 -0.09 -1.00 1.54
C LEU A 52 -0.10 -2.53 1.38
N ALA A 53 -0.97 -3.23 2.11
CA ALA A 53 -1.12 -4.69 1.98
C ALA A 53 -1.64 -5.07 0.60
N TYR A 54 -2.60 -4.30 0.07
CA TYR A 54 -3.08 -4.46 -1.29
C TYR A 54 -1.95 -4.24 -2.30
N MET A 55 -1.16 -3.16 -2.18
CA MET A 55 -0.04 -2.88 -3.08
C MET A 55 0.99 -4.03 -3.10
N ILE A 56 1.28 -4.64 -1.96
CA ILE A 56 2.23 -5.77 -1.84
C ILE A 56 1.63 -7.11 -2.30
N GLY A 57 0.34 -7.33 -2.05
CA GLY A 57 -0.33 -8.59 -2.40
C GLY A 57 -0.63 -8.71 -3.89
N MET A 58 -0.57 -7.61 -4.62
CA MET A 58 -0.97 -7.50 -6.02
C MET A 58 0.22 -7.65 -6.98
N PRO A 59 0.01 -8.14 -8.22
CA PRO A 59 1.06 -8.23 -9.24
C PRO A 59 1.64 -6.84 -9.56
N GLY A 60 2.96 -6.73 -9.47
CA GLY A 60 3.72 -5.53 -9.80
C GLY A 60 4.65 -5.09 -8.66
N ARG A 61 5.76 -4.46 -9.04
CA ARG A 61 6.83 -4.11 -8.09
C ARG A 61 6.42 -2.88 -7.29
N PRO A 62 6.34 -2.95 -5.95
CA PRO A 62 5.92 -1.82 -5.12
C PRO A 62 6.97 -0.71 -5.09
N LEU A 63 6.54 0.55 -5.15
CA LEU A 63 7.38 1.71 -4.87
C LEU A 63 6.68 2.59 -3.84
N LEU A 64 7.35 2.82 -2.70
CA LEU A 64 6.86 3.62 -1.59
C LEU A 64 7.82 4.77 -1.31
N PHE A 65 7.33 6.00 -1.41
CA PHE A 65 8.13 7.19 -1.15
C PHE A 65 8.39 7.39 0.35
N MET A 66 9.56 7.95 0.69
CA MET A 66 9.98 8.19 2.07
C MET A 66 8.96 9.00 2.87
N GLY A 67 8.83 8.70 4.15
CA GLY A 67 7.87 9.32 5.06
C GLY A 67 6.49 8.66 5.03
N ALA A 68 6.14 7.94 3.96
CA ALA A 68 4.89 7.20 3.89
C ALA A 68 4.83 6.08 4.93
N GLU A 69 5.95 5.41 5.18
CA GLU A 69 6.13 4.35 6.18
C GLU A 69 5.87 4.79 7.62
N VAL A 70 5.86 6.10 7.88
CA VAL A 70 5.52 6.70 9.19
C VAL A 70 4.30 7.61 9.13
N GLY A 71 3.59 7.66 8.00
CA GLY A 71 2.43 8.55 7.84
C GLY A 71 2.80 10.03 7.99
N GLU A 72 3.89 10.44 7.35
CA GLU A 72 4.27 11.86 7.28
C GLU A 72 3.19 12.66 6.54
N SER A 73 3.03 13.92 6.94
CA SER A 73 2.16 14.88 6.26
C SER A 73 2.73 15.26 4.89
N ALA A 74 2.18 16.31 4.26
CA ALA A 74 2.66 16.78 2.97
C ALA A 74 4.19 16.92 2.94
N TRP A 75 4.80 16.25 1.97
CA TRP A 75 6.25 16.25 1.81
C TRP A 75 6.74 17.64 1.36
N SER A 76 7.89 18.05 1.89
CA SER A 76 8.56 19.28 1.48
C SER A 76 10.06 19.04 1.33
N TYR A 77 10.65 19.56 0.25
CA TYR A 77 12.10 19.54 0.06
C TYR A 77 12.85 20.46 1.06
N LEU A 78 12.14 21.38 1.72
CA LEU A 78 12.70 22.32 2.69
C LEU A 78 12.79 21.76 4.11
N ARG A 79 12.10 20.65 4.39
CA ARG A 79 11.97 20.09 5.75
C ARG A 79 12.25 18.58 5.72
N PRO A 80 13.19 18.08 6.54
CA PRO A 80 13.40 16.64 6.65
C PRO A 80 12.19 15.97 7.35
N ILE A 81 12.08 14.65 7.19
CA ILE A 81 11.14 13.85 7.98
C ILE A 81 11.53 13.93 9.46
N ASP A 82 10.58 14.27 10.32
CA ASP A 82 10.78 14.30 11.77
C ASP A 82 10.60 12.89 12.37
N TRP A 83 11.68 12.11 12.29
CA TRP A 83 11.72 10.74 12.79
C TRP A 83 11.50 10.64 14.31
N ASP A 84 11.94 11.63 15.07
CA ASP A 84 11.79 11.62 16.52
C ASP A 84 10.33 11.87 16.90
N ALA A 85 9.64 12.79 16.22
CA ALA A 85 8.20 12.96 16.38
C ALA A 85 7.43 11.70 15.95
N ALA A 86 7.83 11.05 14.85
CA ALA A 86 7.22 9.80 14.42
C ALA A 86 7.35 8.69 15.49
N ARG A 87 8.53 8.52 16.09
CA ARG A 87 8.78 7.51 17.14
C ARG A 87 8.02 7.79 18.44
N ARG A 88 7.82 9.06 18.79
CA ARG A 88 7.04 9.45 19.98
C ARG A 88 5.53 9.27 19.78
N ASN A 89 5.05 9.18 18.54
CA ASN A 89 3.64 8.94 18.25
C ASN A 89 3.38 7.41 18.13
N PRO A 90 2.54 6.81 19.01
CA PRO A 90 2.31 5.37 19.00
C PRO A 90 1.74 4.82 17.69
N GLN A 91 0.83 5.55 17.03
CA GLN A 91 0.21 5.10 15.77
C GLN A 91 1.21 5.12 14.61
N LYS A 92 2.06 6.17 14.54
CA LYS A 92 3.11 6.27 13.53
C LYS A 92 4.17 5.19 13.71
N GLU A 93 4.60 4.91 14.93
CA GLU A 93 5.56 3.82 15.21
C GLU A 93 4.94 2.44 14.93
N ALA A 94 3.64 2.25 15.21
CA ALA A 94 2.93 1.03 14.83
C ALA A 94 2.86 0.86 13.31
N LEU A 95 2.57 1.93 12.56
CA LEU A 95 2.59 1.91 11.09
C LEU A 95 3.99 1.58 10.55
N ARG A 96 5.03 2.15 11.14
CA ARG A 96 6.44 1.85 10.79
C ARG A 96 6.75 0.38 10.98
N SER A 97 6.42 -0.17 12.15
CA SER A 97 6.64 -1.57 12.50
C SER A 97 5.85 -2.52 11.60
N TRP A 98 4.61 -2.16 11.28
CA TRP A 98 3.76 -2.89 10.35
C TRP A 98 4.33 -2.88 8.93
N THR A 99 4.77 -1.72 8.43
CA THR A 99 5.36 -1.57 7.09
C THR A 99 6.64 -2.39 6.97
N ALA A 100 7.51 -2.33 7.99
CA ALA A 100 8.72 -3.16 8.03
C ALA A 100 8.39 -4.67 8.02
N THR A 101 7.32 -5.09 8.69
CA THR A 101 6.88 -6.49 8.68
C THR A 101 6.33 -6.90 7.33
N LEU A 102 5.52 -6.05 6.70
CA LEU A 102 4.98 -6.30 5.37
C LEU A 102 6.09 -6.40 4.31
N LEU A 103 7.10 -5.53 4.35
CA LEU A 103 8.22 -5.57 3.40
C LEU A 103 9.13 -6.79 3.63
N ARG A 104 9.29 -7.26 4.88
CA ARG A 104 9.93 -8.55 5.15
C ARG A 104 9.14 -9.70 4.53
N LEU A 105 7.81 -9.70 4.69
CA LEU A 105 6.93 -10.70 4.08
C LEU A 105 7.09 -10.72 2.55
N TYR A 106 7.08 -9.55 1.90
CA TYR A 106 7.29 -9.40 0.46
C TYR A 106 8.62 -10.01 0.01
N ARG A 107 9.71 -9.75 0.74
CA ARG A 107 11.05 -10.29 0.45
C ARG A 107 11.11 -11.80 0.65
N ASP A 108 10.52 -12.29 1.73
CA ASP A 108 10.71 -13.67 2.20
C ASP A 108 9.75 -14.66 1.52
N LEU A 109 8.65 -14.20 0.92
CA LEU A 109 7.70 -15.02 0.16
C LEU A 109 7.85 -14.84 -1.35
N PRO A 110 8.47 -15.80 -2.07
CA PRO A 110 8.63 -15.76 -3.54
C PRO A 110 7.36 -15.47 -4.33
N ALA A 111 6.21 -16.00 -3.87
CA ALA A 111 4.93 -15.83 -4.54
C ALA A 111 4.52 -14.37 -4.71
N LEU A 112 5.02 -13.49 -3.85
CA LEU A 112 4.70 -12.06 -3.87
C LEU A 112 5.48 -11.26 -4.92
N HIS A 113 6.52 -11.81 -5.55
CA HIS A 113 7.38 -11.02 -6.44
C HIS A 113 8.00 -11.77 -7.62
N ARG A 114 8.10 -13.11 -7.60
CA ARG A 114 8.80 -13.84 -8.69
C ARG A 114 8.01 -13.91 -9.99
N GLN A 115 6.69 -14.02 -9.91
CA GLN A 115 5.80 -14.19 -11.06
C GLN A 115 4.88 -12.97 -11.26
N ASP A 116 5.33 -11.75 -10.90
CA ASP A 116 4.53 -10.53 -11.09
C ASP A 116 4.15 -10.29 -12.56
N ASP A 117 5.06 -10.64 -13.47
CA ASP A 117 4.89 -10.40 -14.91
C ASP A 117 4.19 -11.60 -15.62
N ASP A 118 3.83 -12.67 -14.89
CA ASP A 118 3.25 -13.90 -15.43
C ASP A 118 1.78 -14.08 -14.96
N PRO A 119 0.83 -14.31 -15.87
CA PRO A 119 -0.56 -14.61 -15.50
C PRO A 119 -0.72 -15.77 -14.51
N GLU A 120 0.18 -16.76 -14.51
CA GLU A 120 0.12 -17.90 -13.58
C GLU A 120 0.44 -17.51 -12.12
N GLY A 121 1.12 -16.38 -11.92
CA GLY A 121 1.51 -15.84 -10.61
C GLY A 121 0.34 -15.30 -9.78
N PHE A 122 -0.84 -15.17 -10.37
CA PHE A 122 -2.03 -14.61 -9.73
C PHE A 122 -3.31 -15.36 -10.13
N ALA A 123 -4.19 -15.62 -9.18
CA ALA A 123 -5.55 -16.06 -9.51
C ALA A 123 -6.58 -15.51 -8.53
N TRP A 124 -7.72 -15.09 -9.07
CA TRP A 124 -8.88 -14.72 -8.27
C TRP A 124 -9.47 -15.92 -7.54
N ILE A 125 -9.82 -15.72 -6.27
CA ILE A 125 -10.65 -16.64 -5.48
C ILE A 125 -12.08 -16.09 -5.45
N ASP A 126 -12.24 -14.80 -5.12
CA ASP A 126 -13.50 -14.07 -5.18
C ASP A 126 -13.23 -12.61 -5.56
N LYS A 127 -13.83 -12.18 -6.68
CA LYS A 127 -13.75 -10.80 -7.19
C LYS A 127 -15.11 -10.10 -7.21
N ASP A 128 -16.20 -10.83 -6.94
CA ASP A 128 -17.57 -10.39 -7.18
C ASP A 128 -18.28 -9.94 -5.89
N ALA A 129 -17.73 -10.26 -4.71
CA ALA A 129 -18.15 -9.73 -3.40
C ALA A 129 -17.89 -8.22 -3.19
N SER A 130 -17.79 -7.45 -4.28
CA SER A 130 -17.50 -6.02 -4.28
C SER A 130 -18.53 -5.15 -3.55
N ALA A 131 -19.79 -5.60 -3.44
CA ALA A 131 -20.83 -4.92 -2.66
C ALA A 131 -20.50 -4.88 -1.15
N ARG A 132 -19.67 -5.81 -0.67
CA ARG A 132 -19.16 -5.87 0.71
C ARG A 132 -17.72 -5.36 0.83
N CYS A 133 -17.15 -4.81 -0.25
CA CYS A 133 -15.74 -4.41 -0.33
C CYS A 133 -14.75 -5.55 0.00
N ILE A 134 -15.10 -6.80 -0.33
CA ILE A 134 -14.24 -7.96 -0.12
C ILE A 134 -13.65 -8.41 -1.46
N TYR A 135 -12.35 -8.67 -1.45
CA TYR A 135 -11.57 -9.23 -2.55
C TYR A 135 -10.68 -10.34 -2.01
N ALA A 136 -10.63 -11.48 -2.71
CA ALA A 136 -9.79 -12.61 -2.35
C ALA A 136 -9.07 -13.15 -3.57
N TRP A 137 -7.77 -13.38 -3.45
CA TRP A 137 -6.92 -13.90 -4.51
C TRP A 137 -5.81 -14.77 -3.91
N ARG A 138 -5.13 -15.53 -4.77
CA ARG A 138 -3.90 -16.25 -4.44
C ARG A 138 -2.74 -15.71 -5.28
N ARG A 139 -1.55 -15.86 -4.71
CA ARG A 139 -0.26 -15.60 -5.35
C ARG A 139 0.51 -16.92 -5.48
N CYS A 140 1.13 -17.15 -6.64
CA CYS A 140 1.87 -18.38 -6.96
C CYS A 140 3.35 -18.04 -7.25
N ALA A 141 4.25 -19.01 -7.05
CA ALA A 141 5.69 -18.90 -7.31
C ALA A 141 6.27 -20.20 -7.85
#